data_AF-A0A954YIY3-F1
#
_entry.id   AF-A0A954YIY3-F1
#
_cell.length_a   1.000
_cell.length_b   1.000
_cell.length_c   1.000
_cell.angle_alpha   90.00
_cell.angle_beta   90.00
_cell.angle_gamma   90.00
#
_symmetry.space_group_name_H-M   'P 1'
#
loop_
_entity.id
_entity.type
_entity.pdbx_description
1 polymer ?
#
loop_
_entity_poly.entity_id
_entity_poly.type
_entity_poly.pdbx_seq_one_letter_code
_entity_poly.pdbx_strand_id
1 'polypeptide(L)'
;MNARKPTGRVPARRGIILLIVLVVLAVASALVYLRLRQAIQQHRVAQRATLAQQTDWLATAGLDRAAARLAESPDFAGETWIVPGASLSGIGDAEVDIRVAPSAGAAKQVTVTAIYPRQGSPSTKRRISRTWTLRSEP
;
A
#
# COMPACT_ATOMS: atom_id res chain seq x y z
N MET A 1 22.65 75.93 28.50
CA MET A 1 21.80 74.84 29.05
C MET A 1 21.07 74.17 27.89
N ASN A 2 21.28 72.85 27.73
CA ASN A 2 20.57 71.86 26.90
C ASN A 2 20.73 71.84 25.37
N ALA A 3 21.73 71.07 24.91
CA ALA A 3 21.83 70.56 23.54
C ALA A 3 20.84 69.39 23.33
N ARG A 4 19.98 69.50 22.30
CA ARG A 4 19.08 68.42 21.88
C ARG A 4 19.88 67.36 21.11
N LYS A 5 19.84 66.09 21.58
CA LYS A 5 20.39 64.94 20.86
C LYS A 5 19.54 64.64 19.61
N PRO A 6 20.12 64.50 18.42
CA PRO A 6 19.39 63.98 17.27
C PRO A 6 19.16 62.49 17.45
N THR A 7 17.90 62.07 17.44
CA THR A 7 17.52 60.66 17.37
C THR A 7 17.84 60.16 15.95
N GLY A 8 18.85 59.30 15.84
CA GLY A 8 19.20 58.66 14.58
C GLY A 8 18.04 57.84 14.07
N ARG A 9 17.36 58.32 13.02
CA ARG A 9 16.40 57.52 12.26
C ARG A 9 17.19 56.42 11.56
N VAL A 10 16.94 55.17 11.94
CA VAL A 10 17.40 54.02 11.16
C VAL A 10 16.84 54.18 9.74
N PRO A 11 17.68 54.12 8.69
CA PRO A 11 17.19 54.33 7.33
C PRO A 11 16.16 53.26 6.99
N ALA A 12 14.92 53.66 6.69
CA ALA A 12 13.76 52.80 6.43
C ALA A 12 14.02 51.68 5.41
N ARG A 13 14.98 51.88 4.51
CA ARG A 13 15.43 50.91 3.50
C ARG A 13 15.99 49.62 4.13
N ARG A 14 16.67 49.70 5.29
CA ARG A 14 17.22 48.53 5.99
C ARG A 14 16.13 47.64 6.58
N GLY A 15 15.04 48.22 7.08
CA GLY A 15 13.87 47.47 7.57
C GLY A 15 13.16 46.72 6.44
N ILE A 16 13.02 47.36 5.27
CA ILE A 16 12.38 46.75 4.09
C ILE A 16 13.19 45.56 3.58
N ILE A 17 14.52 45.67 3.49
CA ILE A 17 15.38 44.55 3.06
C ILE A 17 15.22 43.36 4.01
N LEU A 18 15.16 43.60 5.32
CA LEU A 18 15.01 42.54 6.32
C LEU A 18 13.64 41.85 6.21
N LEU A 19 12.57 42.61 5.93
CA LEU A 19 11.24 42.06 5.65
C LEU A 19 11.23 41.19 4.39
N ILE A 20 11.86 41.65 3.30
CA ILE A 20 11.94 40.89 2.05
C ILE A 20 12.67 39.56 2.29
N VAL A 21 13.81 39.59 3.00
CA VAL A 21 14.57 38.39 3.35
C VAL A 21 13.73 37.43 4.19
N LEU A 22 12.98 37.93 5.17
CA LEU A 22 12.10 37.12 6.01
C LEU A 22 10.99 36.45 5.19
N VAL A 23 10.38 37.18 4.25
CA VAL A 23 9.35 36.64 3.35
C VAL A 23 9.94 35.56 2.45
N VAL A 24 11.11 35.80 1.87
CA VAL A 24 11.78 34.80 1.01
C VAL A 24 12.14 33.54 1.81
N LEU A 25 12.66 33.69 3.03
CA LEU A 25 12.94 32.56 3.94
C LEU A 25 11.66 31.80 4.32
N ALA A 26 10.57 32.51 4.60
CA ALA A 26 9.28 31.90 4.92
C ALA A 26 8.73 31.09 3.74
N VAL A 27 8.79 31.66 2.52
CA VAL A 27 8.37 30.97 1.29
C VAL A 27 9.26 29.76 1.01
N ALA A 28 10.58 29.90 1.12
CA ALA A 28 11.52 28.79 0.94
C ALA A 28 11.27 27.67 1.95
N SER A 29 11.04 28.01 3.21
CA SER A 29 10.74 27.04 4.28
C SER A 29 9.42 26.32 4.03
N ALA A 30 8.38 27.02 3.58
CA ALA A 30 7.09 26.42 3.24
C ALA A 30 7.22 25.41 2.08
N LEU A 31 8.03 25.71 1.07
CA LEU A 31 8.30 24.80 -0.04
C LEU A 31 9.04 23.54 0.40
N VAL A 32 10.09 23.69 1.22
CA VAL A 32 10.85 22.55 1.79
C VAL A 32 9.94 21.68 2.65
N TYR A 33 9.12 22.29 3.51
CA TYR A 33 8.16 21.59 4.36
C TYR A 33 7.14 20.78 3.54
N LEU A 34 6.60 21.36 2.46
CA LEU A 34 5.66 20.68 1.59
C LEU A 34 6.29 19.48 0.89
N ARG A 35 7.54 19.63 0.40
CA ARG A 35 8.29 18.54 -0.24
C ARG A 35 8.60 17.40 0.72
N LEU A 36 9.01 17.71 1.95
CA LEU A 36 9.27 16.71 2.97
C LEU A 36 8.01 15.92 3.33
N ARG A 37 6.87 16.61 3.47
CA ARG A 37 5.58 15.98 3.71
C ARG A 37 5.18 15.06 2.53
N GLN A 38 5.39 15.51 1.29
CA GLN A 38 5.12 14.70 0.10
C GLN A 38 6.02 13.45 0.05
N ALA A 39 7.31 13.56 0.35
CA ALA A 39 8.23 12.42 0.35
C ALA A 39 7.82 11.34 1.36
N ILE A 40 7.44 11.76 2.58
CA ILE A 40 6.94 10.85 3.63
C ILE A 40 5.64 10.17 3.17
N GLN A 41 4.75 10.92 2.52
CA GLN A 41 3.48 10.37 2.03
C GLN A 41 3.70 9.37 0.89
N GLN A 42 4.63 9.65 -0.03
CA GLN A 42 4.92 8.78 -1.17
C GLN A 42 5.53 7.44 -0.75
N HIS A 43 6.41 7.42 0.26
CA HIS A 43 6.95 6.16 0.79
C HIS A 43 5.84 5.24 1.33
N ARG A 44 4.86 5.81 2.04
CA ARG A 44 3.72 5.02 2.57
C ARG A 44 2.80 4.52 1.46
N VAL A 45 2.65 5.27 0.38
CA VAL A 45 1.84 4.85 -0.78
C VAL A 45 2.54 3.73 -1.55
N ALA A 46 3.85 3.85 -1.79
CA ALA A 46 4.64 2.83 -2.49
C ALA A 46 4.60 1.48 -1.74
N GLN A 47 4.80 1.47 -0.42
CA GLN A 47 4.71 0.25 0.38
C GLN A 47 3.33 -0.42 0.30
N ARG A 48 2.25 0.38 0.29
CA ARG A 48 0.88 -0.15 0.17
C ARG A 48 0.61 -0.74 -1.22
N ALA A 49 1.20 -0.18 -2.27
CA ALA A 49 1.08 -0.69 -3.63
C ALA A 49 1.77 -2.06 -3.77
N THR A 50 2.97 -2.21 -3.23
CA THR A 50 3.71 -3.49 -3.23
C THR A 50 2.91 -4.60 -2.54
N LEU A 51 2.34 -4.34 -1.36
CA LEU A 51 1.54 -5.33 -0.63
C LEU A 51 0.27 -5.73 -1.40
N ALA A 52 -0.37 -4.78 -2.07
CA ALA A 52 -1.54 -5.06 -2.89
C ALA A 52 -1.19 -6.01 -4.05
N GLN A 53 -0.09 -5.73 -4.75
CA GLN A 53 0.36 -6.52 -5.88
C GLN A 53 0.83 -7.93 -5.48
N GLN A 54 1.55 -8.06 -4.36
CA GLN A 54 1.94 -9.38 -3.83
C GLN A 54 0.70 -10.23 -3.46
N THR A 55 -0.31 -9.61 -2.85
CA THR A 55 -1.54 -10.33 -2.49
C THR A 55 -2.32 -10.74 -3.75
N ASP A 56 -2.27 -9.93 -4.80
CA ASP A 56 -2.91 -10.24 -6.07
C ASP A 56 -2.24 -11.43 -6.78
N TRP A 57 -0.90 -11.45 -6.80
CA TRP A 57 -0.15 -12.60 -7.31
C TRP A 57 -0.41 -13.88 -6.53
N LEU A 58 -0.56 -13.79 -5.20
CA LEU A 58 -0.94 -14.94 -4.37
C LEU A 58 -2.34 -15.46 -4.71
N ALA A 59 -3.30 -14.56 -4.99
CA ALA A 59 -4.64 -14.96 -5.40
C ALA A 59 -4.64 -15.65 -6.78
N THR A 60 -3.86 -15.13 -7.74
CA THR A 60 -3.70 -15.76 -9.06
C THR A 60 -3.03 -17.13 -8.95
N ALA A 61 -1.93 -17.24 -8.19
CA ALA A 61 -1.26 -18.51 -7.97
C ALA A 61 -2.18 -19.54 -7.28
N GLY A 62 -3.06 -19.10 -6.39
CA GLY A 62 -4.08 -19.96 -5.79
C GLY A 62 -5.13 -20.45 -6.79
N LEU A 63 -5.49 -19.65 -7.80
CA LEU A 63 -6.39 -20.08 -8.87
C LEU A 63 -5.73 -21.12 -9.78
N ASP A 64 -4.48 -20.90 -10.19
CA ASP A 64 -3.72 -21.85 -11.00
C ASP A 64 -3.55 -23.19 -10.27
N ARG A 65 -3.27 -23.11 -8.96
CA ARG A 65 -3.18 -24.28 -8.09
C ARG A 65 -4.51 -25.02 -7.98
N ALA A 66 -5.63 -24.31 -7.82
CA ALA A 66 -6.95 -24.91 -7.78
C ALA A 66 -7.31 -25.60 -9.11
N ALA A 67 -6.95 -25.00 -10.24
CA ALA A 67 -7.16 -25.58 -11.56
C ALA A 67 -6.35 -26.88 -11.74
N ALA A 68 -5.07 -26.88 -11.34
CA ALA A 68 -4.22 -28.08 -11.36
C ALA A 68 -4.80 -29.20 -10.47
N ARG A 69 -5.23 -28.87 -9.24
CA ARG A 69 -5.85 -29.85 -8.32
C ARG A 69 -7.18 -30.40 -8.83
N LEU A 70 -8.00 -29.57 -9.47
CA LEU A 70 -9.27 -30.02 -10.08
C LEU A 70 -9.05 -30.89 -11.31
N ALA A 71 -7.97 -30.67 -12.06
CA ALA A 71 -7.58 -31.52 -13.18
C ALA A 71 -7.08 -32.90 -12.70
N GLU A 72 -6.34 -32.95 -11.60
CA GLU A 72 -5.88 -34.21 -10.98
C GLU A 72 -6.98 -34.94 -10.21
N SER A 73 -7.88 -34.21 -9.55
CA SER A 73 -8.91 -34.74 -8.67
C SER A 73 -10.19 -33.91 -8.78
N PRO A 74 -11.18 -34.39 -9.57
CA PRO A 74 -12.45 -33.68 -9.77
C PRO A 74 -13.23 -33.42 -8.47
N ASP A 75 -13.03 -34.24 -7.44
CA ASP A 75 -13.70 -34.13 -6.14
C ASP A 75 -13.02 -33.16 -5.16
N PHE A 76 -12.04 -32.40 -5.62
CA PHE A 76 -11.34 -31.42 -4.79
C PHE A 76 -12.29 -30.31 -4.29
N ALA A 77 -12.50 -30.26 -2.96
CA ALA A 77 -13.38 -29.30 -2.30
C ALA A 77 -12.68 -27.99 -1.87
N GLY A 78 -11.35 -27.97 -1.84
CA GLY A 78 -10.56 -26.84 -1.37
C GLY A 78 -9.35 -27.24 -0.54
N GLU A 79 -8.44 -26.28 -0.31
CA GLU A 79 -7.29 -26.43 0.57
C GLU A 79 -6.84 -25.07 1.12
N THR A 80 -6.18 -25.08 2.28
CA THR A 80 -5.44 -23.91 2.77
C THR A 80 -3.95 -24.13 2.48
N TRP A 81 -3.39 -23.27 1.63
CA TRP A 81 -1.98 -23.27 1.27
C TRP A 81 -1.23 -22.16 2.03
N ILE A 82 -0.21 -22.56 2.79
CA ILE A 82 0.68 -21.63 3.49
C ILE A 82 1.93 -21.43 2.66
N VAL A 83 2.23 -20.17 2.30
CA VAL A 83 3.44 -19.81 1.59
C VAL A 83 4.44 -19.22 2.60
N PRO A 84 5.60 -19.88 2.82
CA PRO A 84 6.61 -19.38 3.75
C PRO A 84 7.12 -18.00 3.33
N GLY A 85 7.29 -17.09 4.29
CA GLY A 85 7.76 -15.72 4.04
C GLY A 85 9.13 -15.66 3.35
N ALA A 86 9.97 -16.67 3.56
CA ALA A 86 11.26 -16.84 2.88
C ALA A 86 11.12 -16.88 1.34
N SER A 87 10.00 -17.35 0.83
CA SER A 87 9.71 -17.39 -0.62
C SER A 87 9.15 -16.06 -1.15
N LEU A 88 8.67 -15.17 -0.27
CA LEU A 88 7.92 -13.96 -0.63
C LEU A 88 8.73 -12.66 -0.53
N SER A 89 10.04 -12.73 -0.26
CA SER A 89 10.93 -11.57 -0.08
C SER A 89 10.34 -10.48 0.84
N GLY A 90 9.48 -10.88 1.78
CA GLY A 90 8.60 -9.95 2.48
C GLY A 90 8.50 -10.23 3.97
N ILE A 91 7.57 -9.55 4.64
CA ILE A 91 7.54 -9.38 6.10
C ILE A 91 6.90 -10.53 6.89
N GLY A 92 6.50 -11.62 6.22
CA GLY A 92 5.89 -12.78 6.89
C GLY A 92 5.33 -13.81 5.91
N ASP A 93 4.75 -14.87 6.45
CA ASP A 93 4.08 -15.91 5.67
C ASP A 93 2.80 -15.38 5.01
N ALA A 94 2.39 -15.97 3.89
CA ALA A 94 1.06 -15.79 3.32
C ALA A 94 0.18 -17.00 3.57
N GLU A 95 -1.13 -16.76 3.64
CA GLU A 95 -2.14 -17.80 3.71
C GLU A 95 -3.09 -17.65 2.52
N VAL A 96 -3.25 -18.71 1.74
CA VAL A 96 -4.15 -18.76 0.59
C VAL A 96 -5.18 -19.85 0.84
N ASP A 97 -6.42 -19.45 1.04
CA ASP A 97 -7.55 -20.31 1.33
C ASP A 97 -8.38 -20.52 0.05
N ILE A 98 -8.40 -21.74 -0.44
CA ILE A 98 -9.06 -22.16 -1.68
C ILE A 98 -10.31 -22.94 -1.29
N ARG A 99 -11.48 -22.52 -1.77
CA ARG A 99 -12.75 -23.24 -1.62
C ARG A 99 -13.39 -23.48 -2.97
N VAL A 100 -13.85 -24.70 -3.22
CA VAL A 100 -14.62 -25.06 -4.41
C VAL A 100 -16.04 -25.37 -4.00
N ALA A 101 -17.00 -24.62 -4.52
CA ALA A 101 -18.42 -24.84 -4.29
C ALA A 101 -19.12 -25.17 -5.62
N PRO A 102 -20.10 -26.08 -5.63
CA PRO A 102 -20.96 -26.25 -6.79
C PRO A 102 -21.74 -24.96 -7.08
N SER A 103 -21.81 -24.56 -8.35
CA SER A 103 -22.59 -23.41 -8.81
C SER A 103 -23.81 -23.90 -9.62
N ALA A 104 -24.74 -23.00 -9.93
CA ALA A 104 -25.94 -23.38 -10.69
C ALA A 104 -25.56 -23.99 -12.06
N GLY A 105 -25.96 -25.24 -12.30
CA GLY A 105 -25.66 -26.01 -13.51
C GLY A 105 -24.44 -26.94 -13.38
N ALA A 106 -23.72 -27.19 -14.48
CA ALA A 106 -22.49 -27.98 -14.51
C ALA A 106 -21.23 -27.18 -14.10
N ALA A 107 -21.38 -25.91 -13.71
CA ALA A 107 -20.26 -25.03 -13.37
C ALA A 107 -19.81 -25.22 -11.91
N LYS A 108 -18.49 -25.22 -11.67
CA LYS A 108 -17.90 -25.18 -10.33
C LYS A 108 -17.42 -23.76 -10.04
N GLN A 109 -17.74 -23.23 -8.86
CA GLN A 109 -17.28 -21.93 -8.41
C GLN A 109 -16.08 -22.11 -7.48
N VAL A 110 -14.92 -21.61 -7.91
CA VAL A 110 -13.69 -21.61 -7.14
C VAL A 110 -13.51 -20.23 -6.51
N THR A 111 -13.46 -20.18 -5.19
CA THR A 111 -13.15 -18.96 -4.43
C THR A 111 -11.77 -19.09 -3.81
N VAL A 112 -10.89 -18.14 -4.11
CA VAL A 112 -9.53 -18.06 -3.57
C VAL A 112 -9.41 -16.79 -2.75
N THR A 113 -9.10 -16.95 -1.47
CA THR A 113 -8.82 -15.85 -0.55
C THR A 113 -7.35 -15.85 -0.21
N ALA A 114 -6.61 -14.82 -0.63
CA ALA A 114 -5.23 -14.60 -0.22
C ALA A 114 -5.16 -13.58 0.93
N ILE A 115 -4.39 -13.91 1.97
CA ILE A 115 -4.14 -13.09 3.16
C ILE A 115 -2.64 -12.89 3.31
N TYR A 116 -2.20 -11.62 3.36
CA TYR A 116 -0.81 -11.26 3.52
C TYR A 116 -0.61 -9.96 4.32
N PRO A 117 0.31 -9.91 5.30
CA PRO A 117 0.96 -11.05 5.95
C PRO A 117 0.00 -11.82 6.87
N ARG A 118 0.23 -13.12 7.04
CA ARG A 118 -0.56 -14.01 7.93
C ARG A 118 -0.48 -13.58 9.38
N GLN A 119 0.75 -13.28 9.83
CA GLN A 119 1.07 -12.82 11.18
C GLN A 119 1.33 -11.31 11.15
N GLY A 120 0.70 -10.56 12.06
CA GLY A 120 0.83 -9.09 12.12
C GLY A 120 -0.39 -8.41 12.74
N SER A 121 -0.23 -7.13 13.09
CA SER A 121 -1.33 -6.31 13.63
C SER A 121 -2.45 -6.14 12.58
N PRO A 122 -3.74 -6.07 12.97
CA PRO A 122 -4.87 -5.99 12.02
C PRO A 122 -4.75 -4.88 10.98
N SER A 123 -4.07 -3.78 11.31
CA SER A 123 -3.80 -2.64 10.43
C SER A 123 -2.83 -2.93 9.29
N THR A 124 -2.10 -4.05 9.33
CA THR A 124 -1.11 -4.47 8.31
C THR A 124 -1.64 -5.61 7.43
N LYS A 125 -2.66 -6.34 7.89
CA LYS A 125 -3.23 -7.47 7.16
C LYS A 125 -4.02 -6.97 5.95
N ARG A 126 -3.63 -7.37 4.74
CA ARG A 126 -4.46 -7.26 3.54
C ARG A 126 -5.07 -8.61 3.20
N ARG A 127 -6.37 -8.57 2.88
CA ARG A 127 -7.14 -9.71 2.39
C ARG A 127 -7.69 -9.36 1.03
N ILE A 128 -7.40 -10.18 0.02
CA ILE A 128 -8.02 -10.10 -1.31
C ILE A 128 -8.72 -11.43 -1.55
N SER A 129 -9.97 -11.37 -1.98
CA SER A 129 -10.75 -12.54 -2.37
C SER A 129 -11.08 -12.41 -3.86
N ARG A 130 -10.75 -13.45 -4.63
CA ARG A 130 -11.18 -13.59 -6.03
C ARG A 130 -12.05 -14.83 -6.15
N THR A 131 -13.14 -14.71 -6.89
CA THR A 131 -14.05 -15.81 -7.17
C THR A 131 -14.10 -16.02 -8.67
N TRP A 132 -13.85 -17.24 -9.12
CA TRP A 132 -13.89 -17.64 -10.51
C TRP A 132 -14.90 -18.77 -10.70
N THR A 133 -15.83 -18.60 -11.63
CA THR A 133 -16.71 -19.67 -12.09
C THR A 133 -16.05 -20.43 -13.24
N LEU A 134 -15.60 -21.66 -12.97
CA LEU A 134 -15.17 -22.59 -14.01
C LEU A 134 -16.43 -23.22 -14.63
N ARG A 135 -16.70 -22.86 -15.89
CA ARG A 135 -17.65 -23.58 -16.74
C ARG A 135 -16.88 -24.76 -17.32
N SER A 136 -17.28 -25.99 -16.98
CA SER A 136 -16.83 -27.17 -17.71
C SER A 136 -17.42 -27.08 -19.13
N GLU A 137 -16.60 -26.80 -20.14
CA GLU A 137 -17.03 -27.07 -21.52
C GLU A 137 -17.09 -28.59 -21.74
N PRO A 138 -18.11 -29.07 -22.47
CA PRO A 138 -18.35 -30.50 -22.73
C PRO A 138 -17.32 -31.13 -23.67
#